data_AF-A0A4V1TQG1-F1
#
_entry.id   AF-A0A4V1TQG1-F1
#
_cell.length_a   1.000
_cell.length_b   1.000
_cell.length_c   1.000
_cell.angle_alpha   90.00
_cell.angle_beta   90.00
_cell.angle_gamma   90.00
#
_symmetry.space_group_name_H-M   'P 1'
#
loop_
_entity.id
_entity.type
_entity.pdbx_description
1 polymer ?
#
loop_
_entity_poly.entity_id
_entity_poly.type
_entity_poly.pdbx_seq_one_letter_code
_entity_poly.pdbx_strand_id
1 'polypeptide(L)'
;MNKPELTIYKIGGGIIDDAAELAKFLGLLAAASGPKILVHGGGKGASTMMRELGLTPQLINGRRVTDAATLDIVTMFYAGKTNKQVVADLQKLRLRSDEGGAQAPLTDQRVVTLEQMLARSKGHILLNLDVKDAIYVQVVDAVARAGMQHQVIVKAEAGIATPPLAAMLPFDTVYFFPILIKAHGTADLAAIATAQTRNAHPVAFELPKMTAAQLPALVAVSKAHNVRLMVNSLWEGFIAGYGGDADAGRDPDKVWGRLYREGVSIIQTDAPEALLRYRASLEPR
;
A
#
# COMPACT_ATOMS: atom_id res chain seq x y z
N MET A 1 -19.40 -0.72 -7.04
CA MET A 1 -19.10 -1.51 -5.82
C MET A 1 -19.32 -0.61 -4.63
N ASN A 2 -20.07 -1.05 -3.61
CA ASN A 2 -20.20 -0.30 -2.37
C ASN A 2 -18.84 -0.29 -1.67
N LYS A 3 -18.41 0.89 -1.21
CA LYS A 3 -17.18 1.03 -0.43
C LYS A 3 -17.34 0.19 0.86
N PRO A 4 -16.36 -0.65 1.23
CA PRO A 4 -16.48 -1.45 2.45
C PRO A 4 -16.63 -0.54 3.66
N GLU A 5 -17.51 -0.93 4.59
CA GLU A 5 -17.78 -0.16 5.81
C GLU A 5 -16.55 -0.20 6.73
N LEU A 6 -16.10 0.98 7.16
CA LEU A 6 -14.95 1.13 8.05
C LEU A 6 -15.41 1.06 9.50
N THR A 7 -14.89 0.10 10.27
CA THR A 7 -15.22 -0.02 11.70
C THR A 7 -14.15 0.65 12.58
N ILE A 8 -14.57 1.56 13.46
CA ILE A 8 -13.68 2.23 14.42
C ILE A 8 -13.84 1.60 15.80
N TYR A 9 -12.78 0.99 16.31
CA TYR A 9 -12.72 0.44 17.66
C TYR A 9 -12.02 1.41 18.60
N LYS A 10 -12.74 1.96 19.57
CA LYS A 10 -12.17 2.80 20.63
C LYS A 10 -11.97 1.99 21.90
N ILE A 11 -10.75 1.97 22.43
CA ILE A 11 -10.48 1.43 23.78
C ILE A 11 -10.16 2.54 24.77
N GLY A 12 -10.63 2.37 26.00
CA GLY A 12 -10.36 3.28 27.12
C GLY A 12 -8.96 3.09 27.71
N GLY A 13 -8.57 3.98 28.62
CA GLY A 13 -7.30 3.88 29.32
C GLY A 13 -7.18 2.65 30.23
N GLY A 14 -8.30 2.15 30.76
CA GLY A 14 -8.31 0.94 31.61
C GLY A 14 -7.75 -0.29 30.89
N ILE A 15 -8.22 -0.55 29.66
CA ILE A 15 -7.71 -1.66 28.83
C ILE A 15 -6.21 -1.47 28.53
N ILE A 16 -5.76 -0.22 28.30
CA ILE A 16 -4.34 0.06 28.04
C ILE A 16 -3.46 -0.21 29.27
N ASP A 17 -3.97 0.03 30.47
CA ASP A 17 -3.24 -0.18 31.71
C ASP A 17 -3.27 -1.65 32.18
N ASP A 18 -4.07 -2.52 31.55
CA ASP A 18 -4.17 -3.97 31.83
C ASP A 18 -3.66 -4.80 30.64
N ALA A 19 -2.50 -5.43 30.81
CA ALA A 19 -1.86 -6.20 29.74
C ALA A 19 -2.68 -7.42 29.28
N ALA A 20 -3.43 -8.06 30.18
CA ALA A 20 -4.22 -9.24 29.84
C ALA A 20 -5.48 -8.84 29.05
N GLU A 21 -6.16 -7.77 29.48
CA GLU A 21 -7.30 -7.23 28.74
C GLU A 21 -6.88 -6.68 27.37
N LEU A 22 -5.75 -5.98 27.30
CA LEU A 22 -5.21 -5.49 26.03
C LEU A 22 -4.91 -6.65 25.07
N ALA A 23 -4.20 -7.68 25.51
CA ALA A 23 -3.88 -8.84 24.69
C ALA A 23 -5.14 -9.55 24.17
N LYS A 24 -6.14 -9.74 25.06
CA LYS A 24 -7.44 -10.31 24.69
C LYS A 24 -8.15 -9.45 23.64
N PHE A 25 -8.19 -8.14 23.85
CA PHE A 25 -8.83 -7.20 22.92
C PHE A 25 -8.14 -7.21 21.55
N LEU A 26 -6.80 -7.18 21.50
CA LEU A 26 -6.05 -7.20 20.24
C LEU A 26 -6.26 -8.51 19.46
N GLY A 27 -6.40 -9.64 20.15
CA GLY A 27 -6.79 -10.92 19.53
C GLY A 27 -8.17 -10.86 18.87
N LEU A 28 -9.16 -10.26 19.55
CA LEU A 28 -10.50 -10.05 18.99
C LEU A 28 -10.49 -9.07 17.82
N LEU A 29 -9.73 -7.97 17.93
CA LEU A 29 -9.56 -6.99 16.86
C LEU A 29 -8.95 -7.64 15.61
N ALA A 30 -7.94 -8.49 15.77
CA ALA A 30 -7.32 -9.22 14.67
C ALA A 30 -8.30 -10.21 14.01
N ALA A 31 -9.19 -10.84 14.79
CA ALA A 31 -10.19 -11.77 14.29
C ALA A 31 -11.40 -11.11 13.61
N ALA A 32 -11.68 -9.83 13.86
CA ALA A 32 -12.76 -9.11 13.20
C ALA A 32 -12.54 -9.03 11.68
N SER A 33 -13.60 -8.96 10.88
CA SER A 33 -13.51 -8.80 9.42
C SER A 33 -13.54 -7.33 9.01
N GLY A 34 -13.15 -7.06 7.77
CA GLY A 34 -13.29 -5.75 7.14
C GLY A 34 -12.24 -4.69 7.56
N PRO A 35 -12.25 -3.53 6.88
CA PRO A 35 -11.40 -2.40 7.22
C PRO A 35 -11.67 -1.91 8.66
N LYS A 36 -10.61 -1.66 9.41
CA LYS A 36 -10.72 -1.25 10.82
C LYS A 36 -9.69 -0.23 11.24
N ILE A 37 -10.07 0.64 12.17
CA ILE A 37 -9.18 1.56 12.88
C ILE A 37 -9.27 1.28 14.38
N LEU A 38 -8.12 1.13 15.04
CA LEU A 38 -8.03 1.14 16.50
C LEU A 38 -7.65 2.55 16.98
N VAL A 39 -8.50 3.13 17.84
CA VAL A 39 -8.19 4.34 18.59
C VAL A 39 -7.99 3.95 20.05
N HIS A 40 -6.80 4.22 20.60
CA HIS A 40 -6.53 3.93 22.00
C HIS A 40 -6.74 5.15 22.91
N GLY A 41 -6.81 4.91 24.22
CA GLY A 41 -6.76 5.96 25.24
C GLY A 41 -5.34 6.17 25.75
N GLY A 42 -5.14 7.16 26.61
CA GLY A 42 -3.83 7.46 27.20
C GLY A 42 -3.45 6.61 28.43
N GLY A 43 -4.41 5.92 29.04
CA GLY A 43 -4.20 5.25 30.32
C GLY A 43 -3.85 6.24 31.44
N LYS A 44 -3.36 5.70 32.55
CA LYS A 44 -2.82 6.48 33.68
C LYS A 44 -1.34 6.80 33.52
N GLY A 45 -0.66 6.15 32.58
CA GLY A 45 0.79 6.17 32.43
C GLY A 45 1.41 7.56 32.29
N ALA A 46 0.81 8.47 31.50
CA ALA A 46 1.34 9.83 31.38
C ALA A 46 1.25 10.61 32.71
N SER A 47 0.18 10.45 33.49
CA SER A 47 0.09 11.06 34.83
C SER A 47 1.13 10.50 35.79
N THR A 48 1.46 9.21 35.68
CA THR A 48 2.51 8.59 36.49
C THR A 48 3.87 9.16 36.13
N MET A 49 4.20 9.24 34.83
CA MET A 49 5.46 9.83 34.36
C MET A 49 5.61 11.29 34.79
N MET A 50 4.55 12.11 34.69
CA MET A 50 4.60 13.50 35.18
C MET A 50 4.98 13.57 36.66
N ARG A 51 4.37 12.73 37.52
CA ARG A 51 4.68 12.70 38.95
C ARG A 51 6.12 12.27 39.23
N GLU A 52 6.63 11.29 38.48
CA GLU A 52 8.03 10.85 38.57
C GLU A 52 9.01 11.96 38.19
N LEU A 53 8.61 12.87 37.28
CA LEU A 53 9.36 14.06 36.90
C LEU A 53 9.15 15.25 37.85
N GLY A 54 8.44 15.06 38.98
CA GLY A 54 8.15 16.12 39.94
C GLY A 54 7.06 17.10 39.51
N LEU A 55 6.32 16.79 38.43
CA LEU A 55 5.20 17.59 37.94
C LEU A 55 3.88 17.05 38.48
N THR A 56 3.01 17.93 38.95
CA THR A 56 1.68 17.55 39.44
C THR A 56 0.64 17.69 38.33
N PRO A 57 0.04 16.58 37.83
CA PRO A 57 -1.03 16.66 36.85
C PRO A 57 -2.23 17.42 37.40
N GLN A 58 -2.62 18.50 36.73
CA GLN A 58 -3.80 19.27 37.10
C GLN A 58 -5.04 18.73 36.39
N LEU A 59 -6.12 18.53 37.15
CA LEU A 59 -7.42 18.13 36.60
C LEU A 59 -8.50 19.12 37.02
N ILE A 60 -9.27 19.60 36.05
CA ILE A 60 -10.47 20.41 36.27
C ILE A 60 -11.65 19.64 35.68
N ASN A 61 -12.64 19.32 36.51
CA ASN A 61 -13.84 18.56 36.11
C ASN A 61 -13.51 17.23 35.40
N GLY A 62 -12.50 16.51 35.90
CA GLY A 62 -12.05 15.24 35.34
C GLY A 62 -11.26 15.35 34.02
N ARG A 63 -11.00 16.56 33.52
CA ARG A 63 -10.17 16.81 32.33
C ARG A 63 -8.80 17.31 32.74
N ARG A 64 -7.76 16.80 32.09
CA ARG A 64 -6.38 17.26 32.30
C ARG A 64 -6.22 18.68 31.75
N VAL A 65 -5.67 19.57 32.58
CA VAL A 65 -5.12 20.85 32.09
C VAL A 65 -3.79 20.53 31.43
N THR A 66 -3.67 20.84 30.14
CA THR A 66 -2.50 20.49 29.31
C THR A 66 -1.79 21.77 28.92
N ASP A 67 -0.81 22.18 29.73
CA ASP A 67 0.15 23.22 29.37
C ASP A 67 1.22 22.69 28.40
N ALA A 68 2.15 23.54 27.97
CA ALA A 68 3.18 23.16 27.00
C ALA A 68 4.03 21.97 27.48
N ALA A 69 4.50 21.99 28.74
CA ALA A 69 5.29 20.90 29.30
C ALA A 69 4.47 19.59 29.42
N THR A 70 3.21 19.70 29.82
CA THR A 70 2.29 18.56 29.89
C THR A 70 2.01 17.98 28.50
N LEU A 71 1.87 18.83 27.48
CA LEU A 71 1.63 18.41 26.10
C LEU A 71 2.80 17.59 25.56
N ASP A 72 4.04 18.03 25.80
CA ASP A 72 5.25 17.32 25.37
C ASP A 72 5.29 15.92 26.01
N ILE A 73 5.11 15.83 27.33
CA ILE A 73 5.11 14.56 28.06
C ILE A 73 4.00 13.64 27.56
N VAL A 74 2.78 14.15 27.41
CA VAL A 74 1.62 13.38 26.95
C VAL A 74 1.85 12.87 25.53
N THR A 75 2.36 13.70 24.63
CA THR A 75 2.62 13.32 23.23
C THR A 75 3.69 12.25 23.15
N MET A 76 4.82 12.44 23.86
CA MET A 76 5.88 11.43 23.97
C MET A 76 5.36 10.12 24.54
N PHE A 77 4.55 10.16 25.60
CA PHE A 77 4.04 8.96 26.23
C PHE A 77 3.04 8.23 25.34
N TYR A 78 2.06 8.92 24.76
CA TYR A 78 1.00 8.28 23.98
C TYR A 78 1.51 7.82 22.62
N ALA A 79 2.21 8.67 21.87
CA ALA A 79 2.71 8.31 20.54
C ALA A 79 3.96 7.44 20.59
N GLY A 80 4.83 7.66 21.58
CA GLY A 80 6.09 6.94 21.75
C GLY A 80 5.94 5.65 22.52
N LYS A 81 5.47 5.69 23.78
CA LYS A 81 5.38 4.47 24.61
C LYS A 81 4.12 3.65 24.31
N THR A 82 2.95 4.23 24.54
CA THR A 82 1.66 3.50 24.47
C THR A 82 1.37 2.97 23.07
N ASN A 83 1.42 3.83 22.05
CA ASN A 83 1.11 3.41 20.68
C ASN A 83 2.10 2.36 20.16
N LYS A 84 3.41 2.53 20.44
CA LYS A 84 4.41 1.53 20.02
C LYS A 84 4.27 0.21 20.77
N GLN A 85 3.85 0.23 22.04
CA GLN A 85 3.52 -0.99 22.79
C GLN A 85 2.33 -1.72 22.16
N VAL A 86 1.24 -1.01 21.84
CA VAL A 86 0.07 -1.61 21.16
C VAL A 86 0.46 -2.22 19.81
N VAL A 87 1.26 -1.50 19.02
CA VAL A 87 1.79 -2.04 17.75
C VAL A 87 2.64 -3.29 18.00
N ALA A 88 3.57 -3.26 18.96
CA ALA A 88 4.40 -4.42 19.30
C ALA A 88 3.56 -5.63 19.74
N ASP A 89 2.48 -5.41 20.49
CA ASP A 89 1.56 -6.47 20.91
C ASP A 89 0.75 -7.02 19.74
N LEU A 90 0.31 -6.19 18.79
CA LEU A 90 -0.26 -6.66 17.52
C LEU A 90 0.74 -7.50 16.72
N GLN A 91 2.02 -7.11 16.72
CA GLN A 91 3.09 -7.88 16.06
C GLN A 91 3.37 -9.23 16.74
N LYS A 92 2.91 -9.45 17.98
CA LYS A 92 2.97 -10.77 18.61
C LYS A 92 1.98 -11.77 18.00
N LEU A 93 0.96 -11.29 17.28
CA LEU A 93 -0.02 -12.13 16.61
C LEU A 93 0.53 -12.70 15.29
N ARG A 94 -0.19 -13.70 14.75
CA ARG A 94 0.18 -14.45 13.54
C ARG A 94 -0.75 -14.12 12.39
N LEU A 95 -0.18 -13.98 11.19
CA LEU A 95 -0.95 -13.82 9.95
C LEU A 95 -1.55 -15.15 9.51
N ARG A 96 -2.67 -15.10 8.79
CA ARG A 96 -3.26 -16.26 8.13
C ARG A 96 -2.77 -16.39 6.69
N SER A 97 -2.78 -17.59 6.14
CA SER A 97 -2.35 -17.84 4.76
C SER A 97 -3.34 -17.25 3.75
N ASP A 98 -2.85 -17.05 2.52
CA ASP A 98 -3.64 -16.68 1.34
C ASP A 98 -4.49 -15.42 1.56
N GLU A 99 -5.77 -15.45 1.17
CA GLU A 99 -6.73 -14.35 1.39
C GLU A 99 -7.23 -14.25 2.85
N GLY A 100 -6.73 -15.11 3.74
CA GLY A 100 -7.10 -15.14 5.15
C GLY A 100 -8.51 -15.69 5.39
N GLY A 101 -9.22 -15.10 6.35
CA GLY A 101 -10.53 -15.58 6.81
C GLY A 101 -10.45 -16.56 7.99
N ALA A 102 -11.58 -16.81 8.65
CA ALA A 102 -11.60 -17.56 9.92
C ALA A 102 -11.08 -19.00 9.81
N GLN A 103 -11.20 -19.61 8.63
CA GLN A 103 -10.78 -20.98 8.34
C GLN A 103 -9.36 -21.10 7.78
N ALA A 104 -8.73 -20.01 7.35
CA ALA A 104 -7.38 -20.06 6.81
C ALA A 104 -6.36 -20.41 7.91
N PRO A 105 -5.42 -21.32 7.66
CA PRO A 105 -4.37 -21.67 8.62
C PRO A 105 -3.58 -20.45 9.10
N LEU A 106 -3.16 -20.49 10.37
CA LEU A 106 -2.17 -19.54 10.88
C LEU A 106 -0.79 -19.87 10.32
N THR A 107 -0.01 -18.82 10.06
CA THR A 107 1.37 -18.89 9.63
C THR A 107 2.30 -18.47 10.76
N ASP A 108 3.61 -18.65 10.59
CA ASP A 108 4.62 -18.04 11.47
C ASP A 108 4.95 -16.59 11.12
N GLN A 109 4.27 -16.00 10.14
CA GLN A 109 4.46 -14.61 9.75
C GLN A 109 3.73 -13.66 10.70
N ARG A 110 4.23 -12.43 10.78
CA ARG A 110 3.72 -11.38 11.68
C ARG A 110 3.44 -10.12 10.85
N VAL A 111 2.54 -9.27 11.32
CA VAL A 111 2.32 -7.97 10.69
C VAL A 111 3.59 -7.12 10.82
N VAL A 112 3.95 -6.42 9.75
CA VAL A 112 5.09 -5.48 9.73
C VAL A 112 4.57 -4.07 9.49
N THR A 113 5.30 -3.08 10.02
CA THR A 113 5.03 -1.68 9.66
C THR A 113 5.61 -1.36 8.29
N LEU A 114 5.10 -0.30 7.65
CA LEU A 114 5.69 0.22 6.41
C LEU A 114 7.18 0.53 6.58
N GLU A 115 7.58 1.13 7.71
CA GLU A 115 8.98 1.44 8.02
C GLU A 115 9.86 0.18 8.08
N GLN A 116 9.38 -0.90 8.69
CA GLN A 116 10.09 -2.18 8.73
C GLN A 116 10.22 -2.81 7.33
N MET A 117 9.16 -2.74 6.52
CA MET A 117 9.17 -3.21 5.14
C MET A 117 10.15 -2.41 4.27
N LEU A 118 10.17 -1.09 4.41
CA LEU A 118 11.14 -0.20 3.73
C LEU A 118 12.56 -0.55 4.16
N ALA A 119 12.84 -0.61 5.46
CA ALA A 119 14.17 -0.94 5.97
C ALA A 119 14.68 -2.30 5.46
N ARG A 120 13.80 -3.32 5.39
CA ARG A 120 14.19 -4.67 4.93
C ARG A 120 14.42 -4.77 3.43
N SER A 121 13.73 -3.96 2.63
CA SER A 121 13.81 -4.01 1.17
C SER A 121 14.88 -3.09 0.59
N LYS A 122 15.32 -2.06 1.33
CA LYS A 122 16.31 -1.07 0.89
C LYS A 122 17.55 -1.72 0.29
N GLY A 123 17.88 -1.37 -0.95
CA GLY A 123 19.02 -1.92 -1.71
C GLY A 123 18.82 -3.32 -2.30
N HIS A 124 17.65 -3.95 -2.11
CA HIS A 124 17.41 -5.34 -2.53
C HIS A 124 16.34 -5.48 -3.61
N ILE A 125 15.21 -4.78 -3.48
CA ILE A 125 14.06 -4.96 -4.39
C ILE A 125 13.25 -3.68 -4.51
N LEU A 126 12.74 -3.37 -5.71
CA LEU A 126 11.78 -2.28 -5.89
C LEU A 126 10.48 -2.62 -5.17
N LEU A 127 9.88 -1.64 -4.49
CA LEU A 127 8.57 -1.81 -3.86
C LEU A 127 7.51 -1.04 -4.64
N ASN A 128 6.44 -1.73 -5.05
CA ASN A 128 5.26 -1.10 -5.63
C ASN A 128 4.17 -0.97 -4.57
N LEU A 129 3.92 0.24 -4.07
CA LEU A 129 2.95 0.50 -3.00
C LEU A 129 1.59 0.86 -3.59
N ASP A 130 0.62 -0.02 -3.36
CA ASP A 130 -0.77 0.17 -3.71
C ASP A 130 -1.51 0.85 -2.55
N VAL A 131 -1.53 2.18 -2.57
CA VAL A 131 -2.13 3.00 -1.50
C VAL A 131 -3.64 3.07 -1.69
N LYS A 132 -4.40 2.50 -0.76
CA LYS A 132 -5.87 2.35 -0.87
C LYS A 132 -6.71 3.50 -0.31
N ASP A 133 -6.07 4.50 0.28
CA ASP A 133 -6.72 5.66 0.89
C ASP A 133 -5.98 6.96 0.56
N ALA A 134 -6.57 8.10 0.90
CA ALA A 134 -6.00 9.43 0.66
C ALA A 134 -4.85 9.78 1.64
N ILE A 135 -3.88 8.86 1.80
CA ILE A 135 -2.72 8.99 2.70
C ILE A 135 -1.39 9.07 1.92
N TYR A 136 -1.44 9.49 0.66
CA TYR A 136 -0.27 9.58 -0.22
C TYR A 136 0.86 10.43 0.37
N VAL A 137 0.53 11.56 1.00
CA VAL A 137 1.53 12.44 1.62
C VAL A 137 2.27 11.71 2.73
N GLN A 138 1.56 11.01 3.62
CA GLN A 138 2.15 10.26 4.73
C GLN A 138 2.99 9.07 4.23
N VAL A 139 2.53 8.39 3.17
CA VAL A 139 3.28 7.28 2.56
C VAL A 139 4.57 7.79 1.92
N VAL A 140 4.50 8.84 1.09
CA VAL A 140 5.68 9.41 0.43
C VAL A 140 6.65 10.02 1.44
N ASP A 141 6.16 10.67 2.48
CA ASP A 141 6.99 11.15 3.60
C ASP A 141 7.70 9.99 4.34
N ALA A 142 7.03 8.86 4.58
CA ALA A 142 7.68 7.68 5.13
C ALA A 142 8.77 7.11 4.20
N VAL A 143 8.52 7.09 2.89
CA VAL A 143 9.50 6.69 1.86
C VAL A 143 10.69 7.65 1.86
N ALA A 144 10.44 8.96 1.97
CA ALA A 144 11.47 9.98 1.99
C ALA A 144 12.36 9.89 3.23
N ARG A 145 11.77 9.68 4.42
CA ARG A 145 12.53 9.41 5.65
C ARG A 145 13.38 8.15 5.56
N ALA A 146 12.92 7.13 4.83
CA ALA A 146 13.70 5.93 4.58
C ALA A 146 14.81 6.13 3.52
N GLY A 147 14.81 7.26 2.79
CA GLY A 147 15.72 7.52 1.67
C GLY A 147 15.51 6.56 0.51
N MET A 148 14.24 6.25 0.19
CA MET A 148 13.85 5.23 -0.79
C MET A 148 13.02 5.77 -1.96
N GLN A 149 13.04 7.08 -2.19
CA GLN A 149 12.33 7.77 -3.28
C GLN A 149 12.63 7.17 -4.67
N HIS A 150 13.84 6.66 -4.86
CA HIS A 150 14.30 6.01 -6.11
C HIS A 150 14.29 4.48 -6.03
N GLN A 151 13.48 3.91 -5.14
CA GLN A 151 13.30 2.46 -5.00
C GLN A 151 11.84 2.07 -4.77
N VAL A 152 11.02 3.02 -4.34
CA VAL A 152 9.59 2.82 -4.13
C VAL A 152 8.82 3.45 -5.28
N ILE A 153 7.83 2.73 -5.77
CA ILE A 153 6.81 3.18 -6.70
C ILE A 153 5.52 3.44 -5.91
N VAL A 154 4.93 4.60 -6.11
CA VAL A 154 3.57 4.93 -5.65
C VAL A 154 2.64 5.00 -6.84
N LYS A 155 1.39 4.60 -6.64
CA LYS A 155 0.40 4.56 -7.71
C LYS A 155 -0.84 5.33 -7.31
N ALA A 156 -1.45 6.01 -8.27
CA ALA A 156 -2.75 6.65 -8.08
C ALA A 156 -3.56 6.60 -9.37
N GLU A 157 -4.88 6.62 -9.22
CA GLU A 157 -5.81 6.59 -10.34
C GLU A 157 -5.80 7.90 -11.14
N ALA A 158 -5.73 7.79 -12.47
CA ALA A 158 -5.79 8.90 -13.40
C ALA A 158 -6.86 8.67 -14.47
N GLY A 159 -7.80 9.60 -14.59
CA GLY A 159 -8.76 9.68 -15.68
C GLY A 159 -8.47 10.87 -16.60
N ILE A 160 -9.32 11.10 -17.60
CA ILE A 160 -9.05 12.10 -18.65
C ILE A 160 -8.96 13.55 -18.14
N ALA A 161 -9.68 13.86 -17.06
CA ALA A 161 -9.66 15.16 -16.40
C ALA A 161 -8.59 15.27 -15.30
N THR A 162 -7.86 14.19 -15.01
CA THR A 162 -6.81 14.21 -13.99
C THR A 162 -5.60 14.94 -14.54
N PRO A 163 -5.04 15.94 -13.84
CA PRO A 163 -3.80 16.60 -14.24
C PRO A 163 -2.63 15.59 -14.26
N PRO A 164 -1.49 15.91 -14.91
CA PRO A 164 -0.33 15.02 -14.96
C PRO A 164 0.23 14.79 -13.54
N LEU A 165 -0.13 13.66 -12.92
CA LEU A 165 0.11 13.43 -11.49
C LEU A 165 1.61 13.37 -11.18
N ALA A 166 2.42 12.82 -12.09
CA ALA A 166 3.87 12.71 -11.91
C ALA A 166 4.62 14.06 -11.83
N ALA A 167 3.95 15.19 -12.15
CA ALA A 167 4.50 16.53 -12.00
C ALA A 167 3.95 17.27 -10.77
N MET A 168 3.24 16.57 -9.88
CA MET A 168 2.57 17.15 -8.72
C MET A 168 3.09 16.55 -7.43
N LEU A 169 3.23 17.38 -6.39
CA LEU A 169 3.47 16.88 -5.04
C LEU A 169 2.31 15.98 -4.57
N PRO A 170 2.61 14.88 -3.85
CA PRO A 170 3.95 14.40 -3.49
C PRO A 170 4.59 13.47 -4.55
N PHE A 171 3.93 13.21 -5.67
CA PHE A 171 4.29 12.18 -6.65
C PHE A 171 5.54 12.50 -7.49
N ASP A 172 5.88 13.77 -7.66
CA ASP A 172 7.10 14.24 -8.33
C ASP A 172 8.39 13.94 -7.53
N THR A 173 8.26 13.49 -6.28
CA THR A 173 9.39 13.17 -5.39
C THR A 173 9.70 11.67 -5.30
N VAL A 174 8.96 10.80 -6.00
CA VAL A 174 9.07 9.34 -5.91
C VAL A 174 8.83 8.72 -7.29
N TYR A 175 9.24 7.47 -7.54
CA TYR A 175 8.77 6.79 -8.75
C TYR A 175 7.25 6.66 -8.72
N PHE A 176 6.59 7.02 -9.83
CA PHE A 176 5.14 7.13 -9.87
C PHE A 176 4.56 6.48 -11.12
N PHE A 177 3.54 5.62 -10.91
CA PHE A 177 2.77 5.01 -11.99
C PHE A 177 1.30 5.48 -11.90
N PRO A 178 0.80 6.26 -12.88
CA PRO A 178 -0.63 6.49 -12.99
C PRO A 178 -1.34 5.20 -13.41
N ILE A 179 -2.37 4.83 -12.65
CA ILE A 179 -3.30 3.76 -12.98
C ILE A 179 -4.37 4.37 -13.88
N LEU A 180 -4.38 4.00 -15.16
CA LEU A 180 -5.35 4.56 -16.10
C LEU A 180 -6.73 4.02 -15.77
N ILE A 181 -7.71 4.88 -15.52
CA ILE A 181 -9.08 4.47 -15.14
C ILE A 181 -10.16 5.14 -15.99
N LYS A 182 -11.38 4.59 -15.89
CA LYS A 182 -12.64 5.17 -16.39
C LYS A 182 -12.58 5.61 -17.85
N ALA A 183 -12.63 4.63 -18.73
CA ALA A 183 -12.87 4.86 -20.15
C ALA A 183 -14.38 4.81 -20.46
N HIS A 184 -15.01 5.91 -20.86
CA HIS A 184 -16.37 5.86 -21.44
C HIS A 184 -16.32 5.57 -22.95
N GLY A 185 -15.49 4.59 -23.37
CA GLY A 185 -15.32 4.18 -24.77
C GLY A 185 -13.88 3.83 -25.18
N THR A 186 -13.67 3.53 -26.47
CA THR A 186 -12.38 3.09 -27.04
C THR A 186 -11.33 4.20 -27.21
N ALA A 187 -11.74 5.47 -27.21
CA ALA A 187 -10.87 6.63 -27.43
C ALA A 187 -10.11 7.12 -26.17
N ASP A 188 -10.25 6.43 -25.03
CA ASP A 188 -10.01 7.05 -23.72
C ASP A 188 -8.60 6.78 -23.15
N LEU A 189 -8.13 5.53 -23.10
CA LEU A 189 -6.91 5.20 -22.34
C LEU A 189 -5.63 5.82 -22.91
N ALA A 190 -5.48 5.84 -24.24
CA ALA A 190 -4.32 6.48 -24.87
C ALA A 190 -4.36 8.01 -24.72
N ALA A 191 -5.55 8.62 -24.70
CA ALA A 191 -5.72 10.05 -24.45
C ALA A 191 -5.37 10.40 -23.00
N ILE A 192 -5.81 9.58 -22.03
CA ILE A 192 -5.41 9.71 -20.62
C ILE A 192 -3.90 9.57 -20.48
N ALA A 193 -3.30 8.54 -21.08
CA ALA A 193 -1.85 8.33 -21.04
C ALA A 193 -1.09 9.53 -21.63
N THR A 194 -1.54 10.05 -22.78
CA THR A 194 -0.96 11.26 -23.41
C THR A 194 -1.13 12.50 -22.53
N ALA A 195 -2.27 12.64 -21.85
CA ALA A 195 -2.47 13.75 -20.91
C ALA A 195 -1.49 13.66 -19.74
N GLN A 196 -1.25 12.46 -19.20
CA GLN A 196 -0.33 12.20 -18.10
C GLN A 196 1.15 12.38 -18.45
N THR A 197 1.52 12.52 -19.73
CA THR A 197 2.89 12.86 -20.17
C THR A 197 3.11 14.33 -20.47
N ARG A 198 2.10 15.20 -20.31
CA ARG A 198 2.25 16.64 -20.54
C ARG A 198 3.10 17.27 -19.44
N ASN A 199 4.32 17.66 -19.78
CA ASN A 199 5.31 18.22 -18.84
C ASN A 199 5.56 17.33 -17.62
N ALA A 200 5.39 16.01 -17.79
CA ALA A 200 5.50 15.02 -16.73
C ALA A 200 6.08 13.73 -17.30
N HIS A 201 6.84 13.00 -16.50
CA HIS A 201 7.54 11.78 -16.92
C HIS A 201 7.27 10.65 -15.94
N PRO A 202 6.04 10.07 -15.93
CA PRO A 202 5.79 8.86 -15.16
C PRO A 202 6.70 7.73 -15.65
N VAL A 203 7.08 6.82 -14.75
CA VAL A 203 7.98 5.71 -15.10
C VAL A 203 7.25 4.64 -15.92
N ALA A 204 5.98 4.38 -15.59
CA ALA A 204 5.13 3.44 -16.29
C ALA A 204 3.65 3.82 -16.17
N PHE A 205 2.82 3.34 -17.09
CA PHE A 205 1.37 3.29 -16.94
C PHE A 205 0.93 1.93 -16.42
N GLU A 206 0.11 1.89 -15.36
CA GLU A 206 -0.61 0.67 -15.02
C GLU A 206 -1.90 0.59 -15.84
N LEU A 207 -2.00 -0.49 -16.62
CA LEU A 207 -3.14 -0.74 -17.49
C LEU A 207 -4.32 -1.31 -16.68
N PRO A 208 -5.53 -0.76 -16.85
CA PRO A 208 -6.74 -1.31 -16.24
C PRO A 208 -7.18 -2.56 -16.98
N LYS A 209 -8.28 -3.17 -16.51
CA LYS A 209 -9.03 -4.13 -17.32
C LYS A 209 -9.48 -3.47 -18.63
N MET A 210 -9.13 -4.06 -19.76
CA MET A 210 -9.33 -3.50 -21.09
C MET A 210 -9.45 -4.58 -22.18
N THR A 211 -9.84 -4.18 -23.38
CA THR A 211 -9.86 -5.05 -24.56
C THR A 211 -8.51 -5.04 -25.28
N ALA A 212 -8.17 -6.13 -25.96
CA ALA A 212 -6.95 -6.26 -26.77
C ALA A 212 -6.80 -5.11 -27.81
N ALA A 213 -7.91 -4.66 -28.37
CA ALA A 213 -7.93 -3.61 -29.40
C ALA A 213 -7.40 -2.25 -28.89
N GLN A 214 -7.36 -2.01 -27.58
CA GLN A 214 -6.87 -0.76 -26.99
C GLN A 214 -5.34 -0.73 -26.80
N LEU A 215 -4.67 -1.90 -26.82
CA LEU A 215 -3.23 -2.00 -26.54
C LEU A 215 -2.35 -1.28 -27.57
N PRO A 216 -2.57 -1.41 -28.90
CA PRO A 216 -1.69 -0.77 -29.89
C PRO A 216 -1.57 0.76 -29.73
N ALA A 217 -2.67 1.43 -29.38
CA ALA A 217 -2.67 2.88 -29.15
C ALA A 217 -1.86 3.26 -27.90
N LEU A 218 -1.95 2.48 -26.82
CA LEU A 218 -1.15 2.68 -25.61
C LEU A 218 0.35 2.42 -25.85
N VAL A 219 0.68 1.42 -26.67
CA VAL A 219 2.06 1.12 -27.08
C VAL A 219 2.64 2.27 -27.89
N ALA A 220 1.84 2.91 -28.76
CA ALA A 220 2.28 4.10 -29.49
C ALA A 220 2.64 5.25 -28.55
N VAL A 221 1.79 5.56 -27.55
CA VAL A 221 2.07 6.58 -26.52
C VAL A 221 3.29 6.21 -25.69
N SER A 222 3.40 4.94 -25.26
CA SER A 222 4.54 4.40 -24.52
C SER A 222 5.87 4.65 -25.25
N LYS A 223 5.93 4.32 -26.54
CA LYS A 223 7.12 4.53 -27.37
C LYS A 223 7.42 6.01 -27.60
N ALA A 224 6.39 6.81 -27.91
CA ALA A 224 6.56 8.24 -28.20
C ALA A 224 7.09 9.04 -27.01
N HIS A 225 6.73 8.64 -25.78
CA HIS A 225 7.09 9.34 -24.55
C HIS A 225 8.13 8.60 -23.69
N ASN A 226 8.63 7.45 -24.14
CA ASN A 226 9.55 6.59 -23.38
C ASN A 226 9.03 6.22 -21.97
N VAL A 227 7.75 5.85 -21.89
CA VAL A 227 7.07 5.42 -20.65
C VAL A 227 6.73 3.94 -20.75
N ARG A 228 6.96 3.15 -19.69
CA ARG A 228 6.71 1.70 -19.70
C ARG A 228 5.22 1.37 -19.58
N LEU A 229 4.85 0.13 -19.92
CA LEU A 229 3.49 -0.39 -19.71
C LEU A 229 3.54 -1.54 -18.71
N MET A 230 2.72 -1.42 -17.65
CA MET A 230 2.52 -2.42 -16.62
C MET A 230 1.13 -3.04 -16.74
N VAL A 231 1.04 -4.36 -16.71
CA VAL A 231 -0.24 -5.08 -16.73
C VAL A 231 -0.30 -6.15 -15.63
N ASN A 232 -1.50 -6.44 -15.15
CA ASN A 232 -1.76 -7.56 -14.27
C ASN A 232 -2.13 -8.81 -15.10
N SER A 233 -1.45 -9.93 -14.85
CA SER A 233 -1.88 -11.27 -15.30
C SER A 233 -2.66 -12.04 -14.23
N LEU A 234 -3.02 -11.38 -13.13
CA LEU A 234 -3.82 -11.95 -12.05
C LEU A 234 -5.19 -12.45 -12.54
N TRP A 235 -5.71 -13.50 -11.91
CA TRP A 235 -7.02 -14.09 -12.20
C TRP A 235 -7.19 -14.45 -13.70
N GLU A 236 -8.14 -13.82 -14.41
CA GLU A 236 -8.35 -13.97 -15.86
C GLU A 236 -7.46 -13.09 -16.74
N GLY A 237 -6.60 -12.27 -16.14
CA GLY A 237 -5.77 -11.27 -16.81
C GLY A 237 -6.54 -9.96 -17.09
N PHE A 238 -5.79 -8.86 -17.26
CA PHE A 238 -6.41 -7.54 -17.45
C PHE A 238 -6.64 -7.18 -18.92
N ILE A 239 -6.12 -7.95 -19.87
CA ILE A 239 -6.41 -7.77 -21.30
C ILE A 239 -7.30 -8.93 -21.76
N ALA A 240 -8.53 -8.61 -22.15
CA ALA A 240 -9.51 -9.60 -22.56
C ALA A 240 -8.95 -10.50 -23.68
N GLY A 241 -8.99 -11.82 -23.46
CA GLY A 241 -8.51 -12.83 -24.40
C GLY A 241 -7.01 -13.13 -24.35
N TYR A 242 -6.26 -12.58 -23.38
CA TYR A 242 -4.83 -12.87 -23.21
C TYR A 242 -4.59 -13.97 -22.17
N GLY A 243 -5.57 -14.22 -21.30
CA GLY A 243 -5.46 -15.17 -20.20
C GLY A 243 -4.75 -14.57 -18.99
N GLY A 244 -4.85 -15.28 -17.86
CA GLY A 244 -4.18 -14.91 -16.63
C GLY A 244 -3.20 -15.97 -16.14
N ASP A 245 -2.84 -15.93 -14.86
CA ASP A 245 -1.76 -16.76 -14.29
C ASP A 245 -2.03 -18.27 -14.43
N ALA A 246 -3.29 -18.70 -14.35
CA ALA A 246 -3.67 -20.09 -14.56
C ALA A 246 -3.51 -20.55 -16.03
N ASP A 247 -3.65 -19.64 -17.00
CA ASP A 247 -3.36 -19.91 -18.41
C ASP A 247 -1.85 -19.89 -18.65
N ALA A 248 -1.13 -18.93 -18.05
CA ALA A 248 0.32 -18.80 -18.17
C ALA A 248 1.06 -20.00 -17.57
N GLY A 249 0.53 -20.60 -16.51
CA GLY A 249 1.05 -21.85 -15.96
C GLY A 249 0.96 -23.05 -16.91
N ARG A 250 0.03 -23.04 -17.87
CA ARG A 250 -0.14 -24.08 -18.89
C ARG A 250 0.66 -23.76 -20.16
N ASP A 251 0.63 -22.51 -20.60
CA ASP A 251 1.31 -22.04 -21.81
C ASP A 251 1.81 -20.59 -21.61
N PRO A 252 3.02 -20.41 -21.05
CA PRO A 252 3.53 -19.09 -20.68
C PRO A 252 3.81 -18.20 -21.89
N ASP A 253 4.10 -18.79 -23.06
CA ASP A 253 4.34 -18.02 -24.28
C ASP A 253 3.05 -17.39 -24.82
N LYS A 254 1.91 -18.09 -24.71
CA LYS A 254 0.59 -17.54 -25.09
C LYS A 254 0.13 -16.37 -24.24
N VAL A 255 0.58 -16.27 -22.99
CA VAL A 255 0.20 -15.21 -22.05
C VAL A 255 1.34 -14.19 -21.89
N TRP A 256 2.38 -14.52 -21.11
CA TRP A 256 3.48 -13.61 -20.82
C TRP A 256 4.34 -13.29 -22.05
N GLY A 257 4.62 -14.29 -22.89
CA GLY A 257 5.35 -14.09 -24.15
C GLY A 257 4.61 -13.16 -25.11
N ARG A 258 3.30 -13.38 -25.25
CA ARG A 258 2.42 -12.51 -26.04
C ARG A 258 2.39 -11.08 -25.50
N LEU A 259 2.16 -10.88 -24.20
CA LEU A 259 2.18 -9.56 -23.57
C LEU A 259 3.49 -8.81 -23.87
N TYR A 260 4.63 -9.49 -23.70
CA TYR A 260 5.95 -8.93 -23.99
C TYR A 260 6.12 -8.53 -25.46
N ARG A 261 5.82 -9.45 -26.39
CA ARG A 261 5.92 -9.19 -27.84
C ARG A 261 5.05 -8.03 -28.30
N GLU A 262 3.92 -7.83 -27.63
CA GLU A 262 2.96 -6.78 -27.95
C GLU A 262 3.24 -5.46 -27.20
N GLY A 263 4.38 -5.32 -26.52
CA GLY A 263 4.89 -4.05 -26.01
C GLY A 263 4.68 -3.81 -24.51
N VAL A 264 4.13 -4.76 -23.77
CA VAL A 264 4.13 -4.71 -22.30
C VAL A 264 5.54 -5.00 -21.77
N SER A 265 5.98 -4.24 -20.78
CA SER A 265 7.35 -4.34 -20.25
C SER A 265 7.44 -4.51 -18.74
N ILE A 266 6.30 -4.54 -18.04
CA ILE A 266 6.17 -4.89 -16.63
C ILE A 266 4.92 -5.76 -16.49
N ILE A 267 5.06 -6.93 -15.85
CA ILE A 267 3.95 -7.87 -15.63
C ILE A 267 3.86 -8.12 -14.12
N GLN A 268 2.68 -7.90 -13.53
CA GLN A 268 2.35 -8.26 -12.16
C GLN A 268 1.59 -9.59 -12.16
N THR A 269 2.07 -10.57 -11.39
CA THR A 269 1.63 -11.97 -11.40
C THR A 269 1.71 -12.58 -10.00
N ASP A 270 0.82 -13.52 -9.68
CA ASP A 270 0.89 -14.38 -8.48
C ASP A 270 1.84 -15.58 -8.67
N ALA A 271 2.43 -15.74 -9.86
CA ALA A 271 3.37 -16.82 -10.19
C ALA A 271 4.77 -16.29 -10.59
N PRO A 272 5.43 -15.46 -9.75
CA PRO A 272 6.67 -14.78 -10.12
C PRO A 272 7.83 -15.75 -10.44
N GLU A 273 7.96 -16.87 -9.73
CA GLU A 273 9.02 -17.86 -10.02
C GLU A 273 8.82 -18.54 -11.37
N ALA A 274 7.56 -18.78 -11.76
CA ALA A 274 7.25 -19.35 -13.06
C ALA A 274 7.55 -18.36 -14.19
N LEU A 275 7.21 -17.08 -14.01
CA LEU A 275 7.57 -16.02 -14.95
C LEU A 275 9.09 -15.87 -15.10
N LEU A 276 9.84 -15.93 -13.99
CA LEU A 276 11.31 -15.88 -14.03
C LEU A 276 11.92 -17.08 -14.78
N ARG A 277 11.41 -18.30 -14.55
CA ARG A 277 11.85 -19.49 -15.30
C ARG A 277 11.55 -19.35 -16.79
N TYR A 278 10.38 -18.85 -17.15
CA TYR A 278 10.00 -18.61 -18.53
C TYR A 278 10.92 -17.55 -19.18
N ARG A 279 11.17 -16.42 -18.51
CA ARG A 279 12.09 -15.39 -19.02
C ARG A 279 13.48 -15.97 -19.28
N ALA A 280 14.01 -16.77 -18.36
CA ALA A 280 15.32 -17.42 -18.52
C ALA A 280 15.36 -18.42 -19.69
N SER A 281 14.22 -18.95 -20.14
CA SER A 281 14.16 -19.80 -21.35
C SER A 281 14.19 -19.01 -22.67
N LEU A 282 13.96 -17.69 -22.62
CA LEU A 282 13.99 -16.82 -23.80
C LEU A 282 15.37 -16.19 -24.05
N GLU A 283 16.22 -16.13 -23.03
CA GLU A 283 17.58 -15.61 -23.16
C GLU A 283 18.45 -16.64 -23.91
N PRO A 284 19.16 -16.25 -24.98
CA PRO A 284 20.10 -17.16 -25.62
C PRO A 284 21.17 -17.57 -24.61
N ARG A 285 21.35 -18.88 -24.43
CA ARG A 285 22.42 -19.45 -23.60
C ARG A 285 23.80 -19.22 -24.20
#